data_AF-A0A4U5NNN4-F1
#
_entry.id   AF-A0A4U5NNN4-F1
#
_cell.length_a   1.000
_cell.length_b   1.000
_cell.length_c   1.000
_cell.angle_alpha   90.00
_cell.angle_beta   90.00
_cell.angle_gamma   90.00
#
_symmetry.space_group_name_H-M   'P 1'
#
loop_
_entity.id
_entity.type
_entity.pdbx_description
1 polymer ?
#
loop_
_entity_poly.entity_id
_entity_poly.type
_entity_poly.pdbx_seq_one_letter_code
_entity_poly.pdbx_strand_id
1 'polypeptide(L)'
;MATSEYSLRRALVEKQSSIESQGNAVRALKASNAVKADVDEAIEKLNALKLEKSSIEKQLQAAVSGNPDSSVNKEAFRQAVVNTLERRLFFIPSFKIYRGVAGLYDYGPPGCAVKSNVLAFWRQHFVLCMDTWLANGAKDGCNDGVKDGCKWWGKSSCL
;
A
#
# COMPACT_ATOMS: atom_id res chain seq x y z
N MET A 1 -18.30 -0.20 4.66
CA MET A 1 -17.37 0.45 3.70
C MET A 1 -16.15 -0.41 3.37
N ALA A 2 -15.51 -1.11 4.32
CA ALA A 2 -14.35 -1.97 4.01
C ALA A 2 -14.68 -3.21 3.15
N THR A 3 -15.91 -3.74 3.24
CA THR A 3 -16.35 -4.91 2.45
C THR A 3 -16.43 -4.64 0.96
N SER A 4 -16.87 -3.44 0.56
CA SER A 4 -17.00 -3.04 -0.85
C SER A 4 -15.65 -2.71 -1.50
N GLU A 5 -14.71 -2.12 -0.75
CA GLU A 5 -13.35 -1.88 -1.23
C GLU A 5 -12.60 -3.21 -1.46
N TYR A 6 -12.73 -4.14 -0.52
CA TYR A 6 -12.10 -5.46 -0.63
C TYR A 6 -12.62 -6.25 -1.83
N SER A 7 -13.95 -6.22 -2.09
CA SER A 7 -14.52 -6.87 -3.27
C SER A 7 -14.03 -6.26 -4.58
N LEU A 8 -13.89 -4.92 -4.65
CA LEU A 8 -13.37 -4.23 -5.83
C LEU A 8 -11.90 -4.61 -6.11
N ARG A 9 -11.08 -4.69 -5.06
CA ARG A 9 -9.68 -5.13 -5.18
C ARG A 9 -9.56 -6.57 -5.69
N ARG A 10 -10.39 -7.48 -5.18
CA ARG A 10 -10.41 -8.88 -5.62
C ARG A 10 -10.82 -8.99 -7.09
N ALA A 11 -11.88 -8.29 -7.49
CA ALA A 11 -12.36 -8.27 -8.88
C ALA A 11 -11.30 -7.70 -9.84
N LEU A 12 -10.55 -6.68 -9.43
CA LEU A 12 -9.47 -6.09 -10.22
C LEU A 12 -8.34 -7.11 -10.48
N VAL A 13 -7.95 -7.89 -9.47
CA VAL A 13 -6.92 -8.93 -9.60
C VAL A 13 -7.35 -10.02 -10.58
N GLU A 14 -8.61 -10.46 -10.52
CA GLU A 14 -9.16 -11.48 -11.42
C GLU A 14 -9.25 -11.02 -12.88
N LYS A 15 -9.61 -9.74 -13.09
CA LYS A 15 -9.63 -9.14 -14.43
C LYS A 15 -8.22 -8.93 -14.97
N GLN A 16 -7.26 -8.56 -14.12
CA GLN A 16 -5.85 -8.44 -14.48
C GLN A 16 -5.26 -9.78 -14.96
N SER A 17 -5.51 -10.89 -14.25
CA SER A 17 -5.03 -12.21 -14.66
C SER A 17 -5.67 -12.68 -15.98
N SER A 18 -6.94 -12.34 -16.20
CA SER A 18 -7.64 -12.64 -17.46
C SER A 18 -7.04 -11.86 -18.64
N ILE A 19 -6.68 -10.58 -18.45
CA ILE A 19 -5.97 -9.77 -19.45
C ILE A 19 -4.59 -10.36 -19.76
N GLU A 20 -3.86 -10.85 -18.76
CA GLU A 20 -2.54 -11.47 -18.95
C GLU A 20 -2.64 -12.76 -19.78
N SER A 21 -3.61 -13.63 -19.49
CA SER A 21 -3.87 -14.85 -20.27
C SER A 21 -4.24 -14.55 -21.73
N GLN A 22 -5.12 -13.58 -21.98
CA GLN A 22 -5.49 -13.18 -23.35
C GLN A 22 -4.34 -12.46 -24.07
N GLY A 23 -3.56 -11.64 -23.38
CA GLY A 23 -2.35 -11.03 -23.95
C GLY A 23 -1.29 -12.06 -24.33
N ASN A 24 -1.17 -13.16 -23.58
CA ASN A 24 -0.30 -14.29 -23.93
C ASN A 24 -0.84 -15.04 -25.16
N ALA A 25 -2.16 -15.25 -25.25
CA ALA A 25 -2.79 -15.87 -26.41
C ALA A 25 -2.60 -15.04 -27.69
N VAL A 26 -2.81 -13.72 -27.63
CA VAL A 26 -2.57 -12.81 -28.78
C VAL A 26 -1.10 -12.81 -29.20
N ARG A 27 -0.16 -12.86 -28.24
CA ARG A 27 1.28 -12.98 -28.54
C ARG A 27 1.61 -14.31 -29.21
N ALA A 28 1.01 -15.41 -28.76
CA ALA A 28 1.19 -16.73 -29.37
C ALA A 28 0.63 -16.80 -30.80
N LEU A 29 -0.58 -16.26 -31.03
CA LEU A 29 -1.22 -16.21 -32.36
C LEU A 29 -0.44 -15.34 -33.36
N LYS A 30 0.17 -14.25 -32.88
CA LYS A 30 1.07 -13.42 -33.68
C LYS A 30 2.39 -14.13 -34.00
N ALA A 31 2.91 -14.95 -33.07
CA ALA A 31 4.13 -15.72 -33.28
C ALA A 31 3.94 -16.89 -34.26
N SER A 32 2.75 -17.51 -34.29
CA SER A 32 2.40 -18.59 -35.22
C SER A 32 1.98 -18.11 -36.61
N ASN A 33 2.07 -16.80 -36.89
CA ASN A 33 1.65 -16.17 -38.15
C ASN A 33 0.21 -16.55 -38.56
N ALA A 34 -0.71 -16.54 -37.59
CA ALA A 34 -2.12 -16.88 -37.78
C ALA A 34 -2.84 -15.90 -38.73
N VAL A 35 -4.02 -16.29 -39.20
CA VAL A 35 -4.87 -15.47 -40.07
C VAL A 35 -5.19 -14.15 -39.36
N LYS A 36 -5.07 -13.02 -40.06
CA LYS A 36 -5.27 -11.67 -39.51
C LYS A 36 -6.63 -11.51 -38.81
N ALA A 37 -7.67 -12.16 -39.34
CA ALA A 37 -9.01 -12.17 -38.76
C ALA A 37 -9.06 -12.73 -37.32
N ASP A 38 -8.35 -13.83 -37.03
CA ASP A 38 -8.33 -14.45 -35.71
C ASP A 38 -7.55 -13.61 -34.69
N VAL A 39 -6.53 -12.88 -35.17
CA VAL A 39 -5.76 -11.94 -34.36
C VAL A 39 -6.58 -10.71 -34.00
N ASP A 40 -7.37 -10.19 -34.95
CA ASP A 40 -8.23 -9.02 -34.74
C ASP A 40 -9.38 -9.33 -33.76
N GLU A 41 -10.02 -10.51 -33.87
CA GLU A 41 -11.05 -10.95 -32.92
C GLU A 41 -10.49 -11.08 -31.48
N ALA A 42 -9.27 -11.62 -31.34
CA ALA A 42 -8.60 -11.73 -30.04
C ALA A 42 -8.20 -10.36 -29.45
N ILE A 43 -7.88 -9.37 -30.30
CA ILE A 43 -7.60 -8.00 -29.88
C ILE A 43 -8.87 -7.30 -29.40
N GLU A 44 -10.02 -7.49 -30.05
CA GLU A 44 -11.30 -6.95 -29.59
C GLU A 44 -11.67 -7.48 -28.20
N LYS A 45 -11.53 -8.79 -27.99
CA LYS A 45 -11.72 -9.43 -26.66
C LYS A 45 -10.80 -8.83 -25.59
N LEU A 46 -9.54 -8.57 -25.93
CA LEU A 46 -8.56 -7.95 -25.03
C LEU A 46 -8.93 -6.50 -24.69
N ASN A 47 -9.43 -5.73 -25.66
CA ASN A 47 -9.84 -4.34 -25.46
C ASN A 47 -11.08 -4.23 -24.58
N ALA A 48 -12.05 -5.15 -24.73
CA ALA A 48 -13.21 -5.23 -23.85
C ALA A 48 -12.80 -5.46 -22.38
N LEU A 49 -11.92 -6.42 -22.12
CA LEU A 49 -11.43 -6.70 -20.76
C LEU A 49 -10.66 -5.52 -20.15
N LYS A 50 -9.88 -4.80 -20.95
CA LYS A 50 -9.16 -3.58 -20.49
C LYS A 50 -10.13 -2.45 -20.12
N LEU A 51 -11.24 -2.30 -20.84
CA LEU A 51 -12.25 -1.30 -20.55
C LEU A 51 -12.95 -1.60 -19.22
N GLU A 52 -13.31 -2.86 -18.97
CA GLU A 52 -13.87 -3.29 -17.68
C GLU A 52 -12.91 -3.05 -16.52
N LYS A 53 -11.63 -3.41 -16.68
CA LYS A 53 -10.58 -3.13 -15.69
C LYS A 53 -10.51 -1.63 -15.38
N SER A 54 -10.51 -0.77 -16.40
CA SER A 54 -10.43 0.68 -16.22
C SER A 54 -11.62 1.26 -15.45
N SER A 55 -12.81 0.66 -15.61
CA SER A 55 -14.01 1.05 -14.88
C SER A 55 -13.91 0.68 -13.40
N ILE A 56 -13.45 -0.54 -13.10
CA ILE A 56 -13.22 -1.01 -11.71
C ILE A 56 -12.13 -0.18 -11.02
N GLU A 57 -11.05 0.16 -11.74
CA GLU A 57 -9.99 1.04 -11.22
C GLU A 57 -10.52 2.42 -10.84
N LYS A 58 -11.37 3.03 -11.68
CA LYS A 58 -12.00 4.33 -11.37
C LYS A 58 -12.93 4.24 -10.16
N GLN A 59 -13.71 3.18 -10.05
CA GLN A 59 -14.59 2.94 -8.89
C GLN A 59 -13.77 2.74 -7.60
N LEU A 60 -12.68 1.99 -7.67
CA LEU A 60 -11.76 1.82 -6.55
C LEU A 60 -11.08 3.14 -6.19
N GLN A 61 -10.65 3.92 -7.18
CA GLN A 61 -10.02 5.21 -6.95
C GLN A 61 -10.97 6.20 -6.26
N ALA A 62 -12.25 6.21 -6.65
CA ALA A 62 -13.29 6.99 -5.98
C ALA A 62 -13.56 6.53 -4.54
N ALA A 63 -13.54 5.21 -4.28
CA ALA A 63 -13.74 4.65 -2.95
C ALA A 63 -12.54 4.86 -2.02
N VAL A 64 -11.31 4.80 -2.55
CA VAL A 64 -10.05 4.91 -1.78
C VAL A 64 -9.64 6.36 -1.54
N SER A 65 -9.80 7.23 -2.55
CA SER A 65 -9.27 8.59 -2.46
C SER A 65 -10.18 9.56 -1.71
N GLY A 66 -11.45 9.20 -1.47
CA GLY A 66 -12.44 10.14 -0.95
C GLY A 66 -12.64 11.34 -1.88
N ASN A 67 -13.71 12.11 -1.67
CA ASN A 67 -14.08 13.20 -2.55
C ASN A 67 -12.98 14.29 -2.60
N PRO A 68 -12.49 14.73 -3.78
CA PRO A 68 -11.41 15.71 -3.90
C PRO A 68 -11.80 17.13 -3.41
N ASP A 69 -13.09 17.41 -3.23
CA ASP A 69 -13.63 18.64 -2.63
C ASP A 69 -13.43 18.71 -1.09
N SER A 70 -12.71 17.73 -0.53
CA SER A 70 -12.37 17.65 0.90
C SER A 70 -11.15 18.48 1.29
N SER A 71 -10.65 19.40 0.47
CA SER A 71 -9.45 20.20 0.78
C SER A 71 -9.58 20.97 2.10
N VAL A 72 -10.76 21.58 2.34
CA VAL A 72 -11.11 22.25 3.61
C VAL A 72 -11.20 21.25 4.77
N ASN A 73 -11.78 20.07 4.54
CA ASN A 73 -11.85 19.01 5.53
C ASN A 73 -10.47 18.44 5.88
N LYS A 74 -9.54 18.38 4.92
CA LYS A 74 -8.18 17.88 5.12
C LYS A 74 -7.36 18.83 5.97
N GLU A 75 -7.51 20.14 5.77
CA GLU A 75 -6.83 21.13 6.60
C GLU A 75 -7.40 21.17 8.02
N ALA A 76 -8.74 21.16 8.14
CA ALA A 76 -9.40 21.05 9.45
C ALA A 76 -8.99 19.77 10.19
N PHE A 77 -8.89 18.64 9.47
CA PHE A 77 -8.42 17.38 10.03
C PHE A 77 -6.95 17.45 10.44
N ARG A 78 -6.07 18.01 9.59
CA ARG A 78 -4.66 18.23 9.94
C ARG A 78 -4.54 19.05 11.22
N GLN A 79 -5.27 20.15 11.33
CA GLN A 79 -5.25 20.98 12.54
C GLN A 79 -5.79 20.24 13.76
N ALA A 80 -6.86 19.46 13.63
CA ALA A 80 -7.41 18.64 14.72
C ALA A 80 -6.41 17.57 15.20
N VAL A 81 -5.70 16.92 14.28
CA VAL A 81 -4.65 15.94 14.58
C VAL A 81 -3.48 16.60 15.27
N VAL A 82 -2.96 17.72 14.74
CA VAL A 82 -1.87 18.49 15.36
C VAL A 82 -2.24 18.92 16.78
N ASN A 83 -3.43 19.49 16.97
CA ASN A 83 -3.93 19.88 18.29
C ASN A 83 -4.01 18.69 19.27
N THR A 84 -4.39 17.52 18.79
CA THR A 84 -4.48 16.30 19.60
C THR A 84 -3.09 15.79 20.00
N LEU A 85 -2.15 15.78 19.05
CA LEU A 85 -0.77 15.32 19.26
C LEU A 85 -0.01 16.25 20.22
N GLU A 86 -0.19 17.57 20.11
CA GLU A 86 0.37 18.53 21.06
C GLU A 86 -0.22 18.36 22.46
N ARG A 87 -1.55 18.20 22.58
CA ARG A 87 -2.23 18.00 23.87
C ARG A 87 -1.87 16.68 24.55
N ARG A 88 -1.56 15.66 23.76
CA ARG A 88 -1.12 14.34 24.25
C ARG A 88 0.40 14.24 24.38
N LEU A 89 1.12 15.34 24.17
CA LEU A 89 2.58 15.42 24.32
C LEU A 89 3.32 14.37 23.47
N PHE A 90 2.84 14.11 22.24
CA PHE A 90 3.59 13.30 21.29
C PHE A 90 4.82 14.06 20.78
N PHE A 91 4.62 15.32 20.41
CA PHE A 91 5.66 16.27 20.10
C PHE A 91 5.28 17.66 20.61
N ILE A 92 6.28 18.48 20.89
CA ILE A 92 6.14 19.87 21.34
C ILE A 92 7.10 20.70 20.49
N PRO A 93 6.72 21.89 20.00
CA PRO A 93 7.68 22.80 19.38
C PRO A 93 8.76 23.16 20.41
N SER A 94 10.03 22.94 20.06
CA SER A 94 11.14 23.20 20.97
C SER A 94 11.21 24.69 21.31
N PHE A 95 11.63 24.99 22.54
CA PHE A 95 11.69 26.36 23.07
C PHE A 95 10.33 27.10 23.05
N LYS A 96 9.21 26.40 23.26
CA LYS A 96 7.85 27.01 23.31
C LYS A 96 7.76 28.20 24.27
N ILE A 97 8.48 28.15 25.40
CA ILE A 97 8.56 29.25 26.38
C ILE A 97 9.35 30.47 25.88
N TYR A 98 10.19 30.30 24.85
CA TYR A 98 10.99 31.36 24.21
C TYR A 98 10.48 31.70 22.80
N ARG A 99 9.17 31.60 22.57
CA ARG A 99 8.49 31.82 21.26
C ARG A 99 8.70 30.75 20.20
N GLY A 100 9.47 29.70 20.48
CA GLY A 100 9.69 28.57 19.59
C GLY A 100 10.64 28.86 18.43
N VAL A 101 11.27 27.81 17.91
CA VAL A 101 12.13 27.87 16.72
C VAL A 101 11.52 27.00 15.62
N ALA A 102 11.35 27.56 14.42
CA ALA A 102 10.81 26.82 13.29
C ALA A 102 11.72 25.64 12.93
N GLY A 103 11.15 24.45 12.80
CA GLY A 103 11.86 23.24 12.40
C GLY A 103 12.45 22.41 13.54
N LEU A 104 12.36 22.85 14.81
CA LEU A 104 12.82 22.08 15.97
C LEU A 104 11.65 21.62 16.84
N TYR A 105 11.61 20.31 17.13
CA TYR A 105 10.54 19.67 17.90
C TYR A 105 11.10 18.68 18.93
N ASP A 106 10.59 18.75 20.15
CA ASP A 106 10.89 17.83 21.25
C ASP A 106 9.82 16.72 21.29
N TYR A 107 10.24 15.47 21.27
CA TYR A 107 9.33 14.33 21.43
C TYR A 107 9.04 14.07 22.91
N GLY A 108 7.76 13.95 23.27
CA GLY A 108 7.40 13.55 24.62
C GLY A 108 7.47 12.03 24.84
N PRO A 109 7.12 11.53 26.03
CA PRO A 109 7.21 10.11 26.37
C PRO A 109 6.54 9.16 25.36
N PRO A 110 5.29 9.41 24.89
CA PRO A 110 4.69 8.54 23.88
C PRO A 110 5.35 8.68 22.50
N GLY A 111 5.84 9.88 22.13
CA GLY A 111 6.55 10.11 20.88
C GLY A 111 7.89 9.38 20.81
N CYS A 112 8.64 9.37 21.92
CA CYS A 112 9.90 8.62 22.06
C CYS A 112 9.68 7.11 21.93
N ALA A 113 8.60 6.58 22.51
CA ALA A 113 8.25 5.16 22.39
C ALA A 113 7.96 4.77 20.94
N VAL A 114 7.13 5.55 20.22
CA VAL A 114 6.84 5.31 18.81
C VAL A 114 8.11 5.39 17.96
N LYS A 115 8.96 6.40 18.18
CA LYS A 115 10.25 6.53 17.49
C LYS A 115 11.14 5.31 17.71
N SER A 116 11.23 4.81 18.94
CA SER A 116 12.00 3.60 19.26
C SER A 116 11.46 2.37 18.54
N ASN A 117 10.13 2.21 18.49
CA ASN A 117 9.50 1.07 17.80
C ASN A 117 9.77 1.10 16.29
N VAL A 118 9.66 2.28 15.67
CA VAL A 118 9.96 2.45 14.24
C VAL A 118 11.43 2.17 13.96
N LEU A 119 12.34 2.68 14.79
CA LEU A 119 13.77 2.42 14.67
C LEU A 119 14.10 0.94 14.86
N ALA A 120 13.46 0.26 15.81
CA ALA A 120 13.64 -1.18 16.04
C ALA A 120 13.18 -1.99 14.81
N PHE A 121 12.00 -1.69 14.27
CA PHE A 121 11.50 -2.31 13.05
C PHE A 121 12.44 -2.08 11.87
N TRP A 122 12.93 -0.85 11.69
CA TRP A 122 13.86 -0.51 10.62
C TRP A 122 15.18 -1.29 10.75
N ARG A 123 15.73 -1.41 11.97
CA ARG A 123 16.93 -2.22 12.23
C ARG A 123 16.70 -3.69 11.91
N GLN A 124 15.55 -4.25 12.28
CA GLN A 124 15.20 -5.63 11.95
C GLN A 124 15.09 -5.83 10.43
N HIS A 125 14.45 -4.90 9.73
CA HIS A 125 14.23 -5.01 8.29
C HIS A 125 15.50 -4.82 7.45
N PHE A 126 16.39 -3.90 7.82
CA PHE A 126 17.57 -3.58 7.00
C PHE A 126 18.86 -4.21 7.51
N VAL A 127 19.07 -4.27 8.83
CA VAL A 127 20.34 -4.77 9.39
C VAL A 127 20.29 -6.29 9.49
N LEU A 128 19.28 -6.85 10.16
CA LEU A 128 19.19 -8.30 10.33
C LEU A 128 18.84 -9.01 9.01
N CYS A 129 17.90 -8.51 8.22
CA CYS A 129 17.55 -9.16 6.95
C CYS A 129 18.74 -9.26 5.98
N MET A 130 19.58 -8.22 5.90
CA MET A 130 20.72 -8.21 4.96
C MET A 130 21.85 -9.15 5.41
N ASP A 131 22.18 -9.19 6.70
CA ASP A 131 23.22 -10.08 7.22
C ASP A 131 22.78 -11.55 7.23
N THR A 132 21.50 -11.83 7.55
CA THR A 132 20.97 -13.20 7.55
C THR A 132 20.86 -13.77 6.13
N TRP A 133 20.62 -12.93 5.12
CA TRP A 133 20.61 -13.33 3.71
C TRP A 133 21.99 -13.74 3.20
N LEU A 134 23.05 -13.04 3.62
CA LEU A 134 24.43 -13.32 3.19
C LEU A 134 25.03 -14.53 3.91
N ALA A 135 24.68 -14.77 5.18
CA ALA A 135 25.24 -15.87 5.96
C ALA A 135 24.56 -17.23 5.71
N ASN A 136 23.25 -17.28 5.46
CA ASN A 136 22.49 -18.54 5.49
C ASN A 136 21.89 -18.99 4.15
N GLY A 137 22.19 -18.31 3.04
CA GLY A 137 21.77 -18.76 1.71
C GLY A 137 20.26 -19.02 1.61
N ALA A 138 19.45 -17.96 1.64
CA ALA A 138 18.05 -17.96 1.21
C ALA A 138 17.16 -19.15 1.69
N LYS A 139 17.29 -19.60 2.95
CA LYS A 139 16.40 -20.64 3.48
C LYS A 139 15.44 -20.17 4.55
N ASP A 140 15.80 -19.17 5.35
CA ASP A 140 14.94 -18.72 6.44
C ASP A 140 14.60 -17.24 6.24
N GLY A 141 13.34 -16.99 5.85
CA GLY A 141 12.80 -15.65 5.75
C GLY A 141 12.92 -14.94 7.10
N CYS A 142 13.30 -13.66 7.04
CA CYS A 142 13.53 -12.76 8.18
C CYS A 142 12.25 -12.52 9.00
N ASN A 143 11.75 -13.52 9.73
CA ASN A 143 10.54 -13.39 10.54
C ASN A 143 10.53 -14.28 11.79
N ASP A 144 11.65 -14.33 12.53
CA ASP A 144 11.75 -15.06 13.81
C ASP A 144 11.91 -14.12 15.02
N GLY A 145 11.11 -13.05 15.08
CA GLY A 145 11.19 -12.13 16.23
C GLY A 145 9.97 -11.26 16.54
N VAL A 146 8.86 -11.38 15.81
CA VAL A 146 7.59 -10.71 16.16
C VAL A 146 6.49 -11.77 16.07
N LYS A 147 6.36 -12.57 17.12
CA LYS A 147 5.25 -13.54 17.25
C LYS A 147 3.91 -12.90 17.61
N ASP A 148 3.77 -11.58 17.53
CA ASP A 148 2.47 -10.90 17.58
C ASP A 148 2.38 -9.81 16.51
N GLY A 149 1.91 -10.19 15.34
CA GLY A 149 1.74 -9.26 14.23
C GLY A 149 1.27 -9.95 12.95
N CYS A 150 0.30 -10.87 13.06
CA CYS A 150 -0.39 -11.52 11.94
C CYS A 150 -0.88 -10.48 10.91
N LYS A 151 -0.03 -9.97 10.01
CA LYS A 151 -0.48 -9.05 8.95
C LYS A 151 0.54 -8.64 7.88
N TRP A 152 1.68 -9.30 7.74
CA TRP A 152 2.66 -8.83 6.73
C TRP A 152 2.58 -9.46 5.36
N TRP A 153 1.81 -10.52 5.10
CA TRP A 153 1.35 -10.84 3.73
C TRP A 153 0.16 -11.81 3.76
N GLY A 154 -0.85 -11.51 2.95
CA GLY A 154 -2.20 -12.10 3.05
C GLY A 154 -2.26 -13.62 3.08
N LYS A 155 -2.68 -14.17 4.22
CA LYS A 155 -3.58 -15.33 4.29
C LYS A 155 -4.65 -15.05 5.34
N SER A 156 -5.89 -15.28 4.92
CA SER A 156 -7.10 -15.20 5.73
C SER A 156 -7.05 -16.24 6.86
N SER A 157 -7.70 -15.88 7.97
CA SER A 157 -7.98 -16.69 9.16
C SER A 157 -6.89 -16.71 10.24
N CYS A 158 -7.13 -15.92 11.28
CA CYS A 158 -6.86 -16.33 12.65
C CYS A 158 -8.22 -16.31 13.37
N LEU A 159 -8.64 -17.48 13.86
CA LEU A 159 -9.64 -17.64 14.92
C LEU A 159 -9.11 -17.01 16.21
#